data_AF-A0A813H3L8-F1
#
_entry.id   AF-A0A813H3L8-F1
#
_cell.length_a   1.000
_cell.length_b   1.000
_cell.length_c   1.000
_cell.angle_alpha   90.00
_cell.angle_beta   90.00
_cell.angle_gamma   90.00
#
_symmetry.space_group_name_H-M   'P 1'
#
loop_
_entity.id
_entity.type
_entity.pdbx_description
1 polymer ?
#
loop_
_entity_poly.entity_id
_entity_poly.type
_entity_poly.pdbx_seq_one_letter_code
_entity_poly.pdbx_strand_id
1 'polypeptide(L)'
;MHLGGAAGRSPTRGTVRKGIRRNGSGYQALACFNGAVIQSKTTQDLATALDWLAILTPISSRCRQNLRRHQALNFKELVQGVFFEYQEDITTVGFNLQFRVRKRHWIGNCEVATPVIYSLEEADAAIRRLAPLLLSKTYSRSAPKVGQQTYLQRWHLLKQAYLDVCEVLVKCRQAVAARLEVQEAARSLEREAETERRIQLLLSNWSRSTAQRKAHEARDAARDAAKSKRDHWKETRAKMRHELTCGMADILGEGGGGKSSERAPS
;
A
#
# COMPACT_ATOMS: atom_id res chain seq x y z
N MET A 1 -27.17 30.58 18.41
CA MET A 1 -26.76 29.40 19.22
C MET A 1 -26.04 28.42 18.30
N HIS A 2 -24.71 28.29 18.45
CA HIS A 2 -23.90 27.33 17.69
C HIS A 2 -23.88 25.98 18.40
N LEU A 3 -24.66 25.02 17.89
CA LEU A 3 -24.50 23.63 18.27
C LEU A 3 -23.43 22.99 17.38
N GLY A 4 -22.25 22.81 17.96
CA GLY A 4 -21.19 21.99 17.39
C GLY A 4 -21.68 20.57 17.22
N GLY A 5 -22.02 20.19 15.98
CA GLY A 5 -22.35 18.82 15.62
C GLY A 5 -21.11 17.94 15.77
N ALA A 6 -21.06 17.18 16.86
CA ALA A 6 -20.09 16.11 17.05
C ALA A 6 -20.29 15.04 15.96
N ALA A 7 -19.52 15.15 14.87
CA ALA A 7 -19.35 14.06 13.94
C ALA A 7 -18.62 12.93 14.69
N GLY A 8 -19.36 11.93 15.18
CA GLY A 8 -18.81 10.72 15.76
C GLY A 8 -17.84 10.07 14.79
N ARG A 9 -16.53 10.28 15.00
CA ARG A 9 -15.48 9.64 14.22
C ARG A 9 -15.27 8.24 14.80
N SER A 10 -15.84 7.23 14.15
CA SER A 10 -15.45 5.83 14.38
C SER A 10 -13.94 5.69 14.10
N PRO A 11 -13.13 5.13 15.03
CA PRO A 11 -11.67 5.05 14.90
C PRO A 11 -11.23 3.83 14.08
N THR A 12 -12.00 3.43 13.05
CA THR A 12 -11.55 2.40 12.12
C THR A 12 -10.67 3.03 11.03
N ARG A 13 -9.35 2.89 11.21
CA ARG A 13 -8.33 3.14 10.17
C ARG A 13 -8.60 2.23 8.97
N GLY A 14 -9.42 2.69 8.03
CA GLY A 14 -9.73 1.97 6.80
C GLY A 14 -11.06 2.38 6.19
N THR A 15 -11.21 3.65 5.80
CA THR A 15 -12.25 4.14 4.86
C THR A 15 -13.62 3.47 4.96
N VAL A 16 -14.30 3.63 6.09
CA VAL A 16 -15.75 3.48 6.15
C VAL A 16 -16.32 4.83 6.57
N ARG A 17 -16.49 5.73 5.59
CA ARG A 17 -17.42 6.85 5.74
C ARG A 17 -18.81 6.30 5.40
N LYS A 18 -19.45 5.69 6.40
CA LYS A 18 -20.89 5.47 6.41
C LYS A 18 -21.46 6.42 7.44
N GLY A 19 -22.59 7.01 7.12
CA GLY A 19 -23.26 7.87 8.08
C GLY A 19 -24.34 8.70 7.42
N ILE A 20 -25.02 9.45 8.27
CA ILE A 20 -26.05 10.39 7.86
C ILE A 20 -25.44 11.78 7.86
N ARG A 21 -25.59 12.49 6.75
CA ARG A 21 -25.22 13.90 6.68
C ARG A 21 -26.48 14.73 6.91
N ARG A 22 -26.44 15.61 7.92
CA ARG A 22 -27.43 16.69 8.05
C ARG A 22 -27.02 17.81 7.11
N ASN A 23 -27.81 18.03 6.06
CA ASN A 23 -27.78 19.29 5.31
C ASN A 23 -28.86 20.20 5.92
N GLY A 24 -28.77 21.51 5.75
CA GLY A 24 -29.73 22.46 6.35
C GLY A 24 -31.22 22.16 6.07
N SER A 25 -31.50 21.30 5.09
CA SER A 25 -32.82 20.84 4.65
C SER A 25 -33.23 19.40 5.07
N GLY A 26 -32.37 18.62 5.74
CA GLY A 26 -32.69 17.25 6.15
C GLY A 26 -31.49 16.29 6.31
N TYR A 27 -31.79 15.01 6.40
CA TYR A 27 -30.89 13.87 6.50
C TYR A 27 -30.67 13.20 5.14
N GLN A 28 -29.45 12.74 4.89
CA GLN A 28 -29.09 11.97 3.69
C GLN A 28 -28.23 10.76 4.09
N ALA A 29 -28.61 9.57 3.64
CA ALA A 29 -27.84 8.36 3.81
C ALA A 29 -26.67 8.32 2.84
N LEU A 30 -25.51 7.85 3.30
CA LEU A 30 -24.29 7.84 2.50
C LEU A 30 -23.45 6.59 2.75
N ALA A 31 -23.04 5.94 1.67
CA ALA A 31 -22.10 4.83 1.70
C ALA A 31 -20.97 5.05 0.68
N CYS A 32 -19.73 4.82 1.10
CA CYS A 32 -18.57 4.98 0.23
C CYS A 32 -17.93 3.64 -0.13
N PHE A 33 -17.35 3.56 -1.33
CA PHE A 33 -16.39 2.52 -1.70
C PHE A 33 -15.36 3.10 -2.70
N ASN A 34 -14.07 2.98 -2.41
CA ASN A 34 -12.98 3.28 -3.35
C ASN A 34 -13.06 4.64 -4.08
N GLY A 35 -13.46 5.70 -3.36
CA GLY A 35 -13.63 7.04 -3.91
C GLY A 35 -15.02 7.30 -4.50
N ALA A 36 -15.79 6.27 -4.84
CA ALA A 36 -17.22 6.40 -5.11
C ALA A 36 -18.00 6.63 -3.81
N VAL A 37 -19.02 7.48 -3.93
CA VAL A 37 -19.94 7.87 -2.88
C VAL A 37 -21.35 7.67 -3.41
N ILE A 38 -22.05 6.72 -2.82
CA ILE A 38 -23.47 6.47 -3.05
C ILE A 38 -24.25 7.27 -2.01
N GLN A 39 -25.26 8.01 -2.44
CA GLN A 39 -26.10 8.83 -1.59
C GLN A 39 -27.57 8.58 -1.91
N SER A 40 -28.41 8.66 -0.87
CA SER A 40 -29.86 8.70 -1.04
C SER A 40 -30.33 10.10 -1.47
N LYS A 41 -31.64 10.26 -1.72
CA LYS A 41 -32.26 11.59 -1.67
C LYS A 41 -32.23 12.14 -0.23
N THR A 42 -32.55 13.42 -0.07
CA THR A 42 -32.64 14.05 1.26
C THR A 42 -34.04 13.82 1.83
N THR A 43 -34.14 13.51 3.13
CA THR A 43 -35.41 13.34 3.86
C THR A 43 -35.37 14.12 5.17
N GLN A 44 -36.51 14.58 5.68
CA GLN A 44 -36.58 15.22 7.00
C GLN A 44 -36.65 14.21 8.15
N ASP A 45 -37.00 12.97 7.85
CA ASP A 45 -37.10 11.90 8.84
C ASP A 45 -35.79 11.13 8.99
N LEU A 46 -35.29 11.06 10.22
CA LEU A 46 -34.06 10.35 10.56
C LEU A 46 -34.23 8.83 10.44
N ALA A 47 -35.40 8.29 10.79
CA ALA A 47 -35.66 6.86 10.72
C ALA A 47 -35.59 6.38 9.27
N THR A 48 -36.30 7.05 8.36
CA THR A 48 -36.20 6.83 6.92
C THR A 48 -34.75 6.89 6.41
N ALA A 49 -33.95 7.87 6.86
CA ALA A 49 -32.54 7.96 6.45
C ALA A 49 -31.69 6.80 6.97
N LEU A 50 -32.00 6.24 8.14
CA LEU A 50 -31.33 5.05 8.68
C LEU A 50 -31.71 3.80 7.89
N ASP A 51 -32.97 3.65 7.49
CA ASP A 51 -33.45 2.54 6.66
C ASP A 51 -32.75 2.57 5.29
N TRP A 52 -32.66 3.75 4.67
CA TRP A 52 -31.90 3.92 3.43
C TRP A 52 -30.41 3.62 3.60
N LEU A 53 -29.82 3.97 4.75
CA LEU A 53 -28.43 3.62 5.04
C LEU A 53 -28.24 2.10 5.18
N ALA A 54 -29.25 1.39 5.69
CA ALA A 54 -29.26 -0.06 5.76
C ALA A 54 -29.27 -0.69 4.35
N ILE A 55 -29.92 -0.07 3.36
CA ILE A 55 -29.92 -0.50 1.95
C ILE A 55 -28.60 -0.16 1.24
N LEU A 56 -28.07 1.06 1.42
CA LEU A 56 -26.82 1.49 0.76
C LEU A 56 -25.57 0.74 1.26
N THR A 57 -25.63 0.23 2.50
CA THR A 57 -24.53 -0.48 3.16
C THR A 57 -24.15 -1.79 2.46
N PRO A 58 -25.09 -2.73 2.18
CA PRO A 58 -24.86 -3.92 1.38
C PRO A 58 -24.29 -3.60 0.00
N ILE A 59 -24.79 -2.58 -0.70
CA ILE A 59 -24.28 -2.16 -2.02
C ILE A 59 -22.78 -1.85 -1.92
N SER A 60 -22.39 -0.95 -1.01
CA SER A 60 -20.98 -0.60 -0.76
C SER A 60 -20.14 -1.82 -0.33
N SER A 61 -20.71 -2.74 0.44
CA SER A 61 -20.01 -3.95 0.91
C SER A 61 -19.70 -4.89 -0.25
N ARG A 62 -20.72 -5.24 -1.05
CA ARG A 62 -20.61 -6.13 -2.21
C ARG A 62 -19.71 -5.53 -3.29
N CYS A 63 -19.78 -4.22 -3.52
CA CYS A 63 -18.86 -3.53 -4.44
C CYS A 63 -17.40 -3.68 -3.97
N ARG A 64 -17.12 -3.49 -2.68
CA ARG A 64 -15.76 -3.67 -2.15
C ARG A 64 -15.27 -5.11 -2.25
N GLN A 65 -16.14 -6.09 -2.01
CA GLN A 65 -15.79 -7.50 -2.12
C GLN A 65 -15.41 -7.88 -3.56
N ASN A 66 -16.24 -7.52 -4.54
CA ASN A 66 -15.98 -7.76 -5.96
C ASN A 66 -14.67 -7.09 -6.41
N LEU A 67 -14.47 -5.81 -6.05
CA LEU A 67 -13.26 -5.06 -6.41
C LEU A 67 -12.00 -5.62 -5.73
N ARG A 68 -12.10 -6.18 -4.52
CA ARG A 68 -10.97 -6.87 -3.86
C ARG A 68 -10.62 -8.20 -4.52
N ARG A 69 -11.60 -8.88 -5.11
CA ARG A 69 -11.42 -10.15 -5.83
C ARG A 69 -11.01 -9.95 -7.29
N HIS A 70 -10.79 -8.70 -7.73
CA HIS A 70 -10.53 -8.36 -9.13
C HIS A 70 -11.62 -8.88 -10.10
N GLN A 71 -12.85 -9.03 -9.60
CA GLN A 71 -13.97 -9.44 -10.42
C GLN A 71 -14.53 -8.24 -11.19
N ALA A 72 -15.02 -8.49 -12.40
CA ALA A 72 -15.77 -7.51 -13.16
C ALA A 72 -16.98 -7.07 -12.32
N LEU A 73 -17.07 -5.78 -12.01
CA LEU A 73 -18.19 -5.24 -11.25
C LEU A 73 -19.32 -4.92 -12.22
N ASN A 74 -20.40 -5.71 -12.18
CA ASN A 74 -21.68 -5.32 -12.76
C ASN A 74 -22.45 -4.54 -11.69
N PHE A 75 -22.20 -3.23 -11.63
CA PHE A 75 -22.73 -2.38 -10.57
C PHE A 75 -24.25 -2.25 -10.65
N LYS A 76 -24.78 -2.12 -11.87
CA LYS A 76 -26.22 -2.01 -12.10
C LYS A 76 -26.98 -3.23 -11.54
N GLU A 77 -26.58 -4.44 -11.92
CA GLU A 77 -27.19 -5.67 -11.42
C GLU A 77 -27.06 -5.81 -9.90
N LEU A 78 -25.89 -5.44 -9.35
CA LEU A 78 -25.66 -5.48 -7.90
C LEU A 78 -26.60 -4.54 -7.16
N VAL A 79 -26.78 -3.30 -7.65
CA VAL A 79 -27.71 -2.34 -7.04
C VAL A 79 -29.15 -2.87 -7.14
N GLN A 80 -29.58 -3.29 -8.33
CA GLN A 80 -30.92 -3.84 -8.54
C GLN A 80 -31.19 -5.06 -7.64
N GLY A 81 -30.23 -5.96 -7.49
CA GLY A 81 -30.36 -7.12 -6.61
C GLY A 81 -30.50 -6.73 -5.14
N VAL A 82 -29.82 -5.69 -4.66
CA VAL A 82 -30.01 -5.21 -3.28
C VAL A 82 -31.38 -4.56 -3.11
N PHE A 83 -31.83 -3.73 -4.04
CA PHE A 83 -33.17 -3.13 -3.97
C PHE A 83 -34.28 -4.20 -3.98
N PHE A 84 -34.11 -5.25 -4.79
CA PHE A 84 -35.00 -6.40 -4.82
C PHE A 84 -35.04 -7.15 -3.47
N GLU A 85 -33.88 -7.41 -2.85
CA GLU A 85 -33.80 -8.08 -1.54
C GLU A 85 -34.50 -7.32 -0.42
N TYR A 86 -34.46 -5.98 -0.47
CA TYR A 86 -35.10 -5.11 0.51
C TYR A 86 -36.55 -4.76 0.16
N GLN A 87 -37.07 -5.25 -0.97
CA GLN A 87 -38.41 -4.95 -1.47
C GLN A 87 -38.69 -3.44 -1.61
N GLU A 88 -37.66 -2.69 -1.97
CA GLU A 88 -37.70 -1.23 -2.08
C GLU A 88 -37.48 -0.79 -3.52
N ASP A 89 -38.11 0.31 -3.91
CA ASP A 89 -37.88 0.92 -5.22
C ASP A 89 -36.72 1.91 -5.17
N ILE A 90 -35.92 1.93 -6.23
CA ILE A 90 -34.77 2.84 -6.36
C ILE A 90 -35.22 4.30 -6.37
N THR A 91 -36.40 4.60 -6.90
CA THR A 91 -36.94 5.96 -6.92
C THR A 91 -37.40 6.41 -5.52
N THR A 92 -37.84 5.48 -4.68
CA THR A 92 -38.21 5.73 -3.28
C THR A 92 -37.00 6.18 -2.48
N VAL A 93 -35.89 5.43 -2.53
CA VAL A 93 -34.67 5.79 -1.80
C VAL A 93 -33.95 6.99 -2.45
N GLY A 94 -34.06 7.10 -3.78
CA GLY A 94 -33.25 7.99 -4.60
C GLY A 94 -31.81 7.46 -4.70
N PHE A 95 -31.28 7.39 -5.91
CA PHE A 95 -29.92 6.93 -6.14
C PHE A 95 -29.06 8.03 -6.76
N ASN A 96 -28.00 8.40 -6.04
CA ASN A 96 -27.02 9.38 -6.47
C ASN A 96 -25.62 8.79 -6.33
N LEU A 97 -24.82 8.80 -7.39
CA LEU A 97 -23.41 8.40 -7.36
C LEU A 97 -22.50 9.59 -7.67
N GLN A 98 -21.41 9.70 -6.91
CA GLN A 98 -20.35 10.65 -7.20
C GLN A 98 -18.97 10.02 -6.94
N PHE A 99 -18.02 10.24 -7.83
CA PHE A 99 -16.62 9.88 -7.57
C PHE A 99 -15.87 11.07 -7.00
N ARG A 100 -15.10 10.82 -5.95
CA ARG A 100 -14.22 11.78 -5.30
C ARG A 100 -12.78 11.33 -5.45
N VAL A 101 -12.02 12.12 -6.18
CA VAL A 101 -10.60 11.89 -6.44
C VAL A 101 -9.79 12.73 -5.46
N ARG A 102 -9.07 12.04 -4.56
CA ARG A 102 -8.12 12.65 -3.63
C ARG A 102 -6.72 12.14 -3.96
N LYS A 103 -5.93 12.92 -4.68
CA LYS A 103 -4.55 12.57 -5.04
C LYS A 103 -3.60 13.66 -4.54
N ARG A 104 -3.23 13.55 -3.26
CA ARG A 104 -2.49 14.61 -2.55
C ARG A 104 -1.22 15.07 -3.25
N HIS A 105 -0.49 14.13 -3.83
CA HIS A 105 0.69 14.46 -4.60
C HIS A 105 0.33 15.43 -5.75
N TRP A 106 -0.67 15.09 -6.56
CA TRP A 106 -1.01 15.83 -7.78
C TRP A 106 -1.78 17.12 -7.54
N ILE A 107 -2.80 17.08 -6.68
CA ILE A 107 -3.78 18.17 -6.48
C ILE A 107 -3.81 18.68 -5.03
N GLY A 108 -2.81 18.35 -4.21
CA GLY A 108 -2.73 18.82 -2.82
C GLY A 108 -3.85 18.30 -1.92
N ASN A 109 -4.24 19.08 -0.91
CA ASN A 109 -5.33 18.67 -0.01
C ASN A 109 -6.73 18.85 -0.64
N CYS A 110 -6.79 19.30 -1.90
CA CYS A 110 -8.03 19.44 -2.65
C CYS A 110 -8.62 18.07 -2.99
N GLU A 111 -9.94 18.07 -3.14
CA GLU A 111 -10.71 16.95 -3.65
C GLU A 111 -11.45 17.45 -4.89
N VAL A 112 -11.31 16.71 -5.98
CA VAL A 112 -12.17 16.90 -7.16
C VAL A 112 -13.22 15.82 -7.16
N ALA A 113 -14.43 16.19 -7.58
CA ALA A 113 -15.54 15.28 -7.61
C ALA A 113 -16.23 15.34 -8.97
N THR A 114 -16.67 14.18 -9.46
CA THR A 114 -17.53 14.14 -10.65
C THR A 114 -18.85 14.86 -10.36
N PRO A 115 -19.59 15.25 -11.40
CA PRO A 115 -21.01 15.54 -11.28
C PRO A 115 -21.75 14.39 -10.59
N VAL A 116 -22.91 14.70 -10.00
CA VAL A 116 -23.80 13.69 -9.44
C VAL A 116 -24.44 12.92 -10.58
N ILE A 117 -24.33 11.60 -10.52
CA ILE A 117 -24.87 10.66 -11.50
C ILE A 117 -26.14 10.06 -10.92
N TYR A 118 -27.25 10.16 -11.66
CA TYR A 118 -28.56 9.68 -11.24
C TYR A 118 -28.97 8.38 -11.96
N SER A 119 -28.49 8.15 -13.18
CA SER A 119 -28.73 6.92 -13.93
C SER A 119 -27.83 5.79 -13.45
N LEU A 120 -28.39 4.59 -13.29
CA LEU A 120 -27.62 3.38 -12.98
C LEU A 120 -26.70 2.97 -14.13
N GLU A 121 -27.14 3.17 -15.37
CA GLU A 121 -26.38 2.86 -16.59
C GLU A 121 -25.13 3.73 -16.66
N GLU A 122 -25.29 5.05 -16.48
CA GLU A 122 -24.18 6.00 -16.43
C GLU A 122 -23.25 5.73 -15.25
N ALA A 123 -23.82 5.36 -14.09
CA ALA A 123 -23.07 5.01 -12.90
C ALA A 123 -22.22 3.76 -13.12
N ASP A 124 -22.77 2.70 -13.71
CA ASP A 124 -22.05 1.48 -14.05
C ASP A 124 -20.92 1.76 -15.04
N ALA A 125 -21.19 2.54 -16.09
CA ALA A 125 -20.19 2.96 -17.07
C ALA A 125 -19.04 3.75 -16.42
N ALA A 126 -19.37 4.72 -15.55
CA ALA A 126 -18.40 5.51 -14.83
C ALA A 126 -17.57 4.65 -13.86
N ILE A 127 -18.17 3.66 -13.19
CA ILE A 127 -17.45 2.73 -12.32
C ILE A 127 -16.48 1.86 -13.12
N ARG A 128 -16.91 1.27 -14.24
CA ARG A 128 -16.03 0.47 -15.10
C ARG A 128 -14.80 1.26 -15.56
N ARG A 129 -14.98 2.56 -15.84
CA ARG A 129 -13.89 3.45 -16.30
C ARG A 129 -12.98 3.92 -15.17
N LEU A 130 -13.53 4.33 -14.03
CA LEU A 130 -12.76 4.98 -12.95
C LEU A 130 -12.25 4.01 -11.88
N ALA A 131 -13.02 2.98 -11.52
CA ALA A 131 -12.65 2.10 -10.41
C ALA A 131 -11.28 1.43 -10.60
N PRO A 132 -10.91 0.87 -11.78
CA PRO A 132 -9.59 0.27 -11.96
C PRO A 132 -8.42 1.22 -11.63
N LEU A 133 -8.60 2.50 -11.91
CA LEU A 133 -7.59 3.55 -11.70
C LEU A 133 -7.59 4.09 -10.27
N LEU A 134 -8.74 4.07 -9.59
CA LEU A 134 -8.86 4.48 -8.18
C LEU A 134 -8.44 3.38 -7.20
N LEU A 135 -8.60 2.11 -7.57
CA LEU A 135 -8.35 0.92 -6.76
C LEU A 135 -6.88 0.54 -6.59
N SER A 136 -5.99 1.10 -7.40
CA SER A 136 -4.59 0.74 -7.33
C SER A 136 -4.00 1.14 -5.97
N LYS A 137 -3.70 0.15 -5.12
CA LYS A 137 -3.06 0.31 -3.79
C LYS A 137 -1.78 1.18 -3.82
N THR A 138 -1.20 1.34 -5.00
CA THR A 138 0.02 2.12 -5.26
C THR A 138 -0.10 3.62 -4.97
N TYR A 139 -1.31 4.19 -4.97
CA TYR A 139 -1.49 5.62 -4.72
C TYR A 139 -1.44 6.02 -3.26
N SER A 140 -1.54 5.08 -2.32
CA SER A 140 -1.83 5.46 -0.94
C SER A 140 -0.61 6.02 -0.21
N ARG A 141 0.60 5.48 -0.44
CA ARG A 141 1.83 5.93 0.27
C ARG A 141 3.17 5.66 -0.44
N SER A 142 3.20 5.03 -1.62
CA SER A 142 4.44 4.44 -2.14
C SER A 142 4.68 4.68 -3.64
N ALA A 143 4.72 5.94 -4.07
CA ALA A 143 5.33 6.31 -5.35
C ALA A 143 6.72 5.67 -5.61
N PRO A 144 7.60 5.41 -4.61
CA PRO A 144 8.94 4.87 -4.88
C PRO A 144 8.97 3.42 -5.37
N LYS A 145 7.94 2.59 -5.12
CA LYS A 145 8.00 1.17 -5.49
C LYS A 145 7.75 0.91 -6.97
N VAL A 146 7.10 1.85 -7.65
CA VAL A 146 6.62 1.66 -9.03
C VAL A 146 7.38 2.54 -10.02
N GLY A 147 8.33 3.37 -9.55
CA GLY A 147 9.04 4.36 -10.37
C GLY A 147 8.19 5.61 -10.64
N GLN A 148 8.86 6.77 -10.75
CA GLN A 148 8.22 8.07 -10.97
C GLN A 148 7.42 8.11 -12.27
N GLN A 149 7.95 7.50 -13.34
CA GLN A 149 7.32 7.47 -14.65
C GLN A 149 5.99 6.70 -14.64
N THR A 150 5.94 5.53 -14.00
CA THR A 150 4.68 4.77 -13.89
C THR A 150 3.67 5.52 -13.03
N TYR A 151 4.10 6.25 -12.00
CA TYR A 151 3.22 7.07 -11.19
C TYR A 151 2.60 8.23 -11.99
N LEU A 152 3.40 8.89 -12.84
CA LEU A 152 2.96 9.93 -13.77
C LEU A 152 1.99 9.39 -14.83
N GLN A 153 2.31 8.27 -15.47
CA GLN A 153 1.43 7.61 -16.44
C GLN A 153 0.07 7.26 -15.83
N ARG A 154 0.07 6.70 -14.61
CA ARG A 154 -1.16 6.35 -13.90
C ARG A 154 -2.01 7.57 -13.57
N TRP A 155 -1.39 8.69 -13.18
CA TRP A 155 -2.11 9.96 -13.00
C TRP A 155 -2.74 10.45 -14.30
N HIS A 156 -2.00 10.44 -15.41
CA HIS A 156 -2.55 10.84 -16.70
C HIS A 156 -3.74 9.97 -17.13
N LEU A 157 -3.64 8.66 -16.97
CA LEU A 157 -4.76 7.75 -17.25
C LEU A 157 -5.98 8.07 -16.39
N LEU A 158 -5.78 8.30 -15.08
CA LEU A 158 -6.87 8.69 -14.18
C LEU A 158 -7.47 10.05 -14.55
N LYS A 159 -6.64 11.03 -14.89
CA LYS A 159 -7.07 12.37 -15.31
C LYS A 159 -7.93 12.28 -16.57
N GLN A 160 -7.48 11.56 -17.60
CA GLN A 160 -8.25 11.36 -18.82
C GLN A 160 -9.57 10.66 -18.52
N ALA A 161 -9.55 9.53 -17.80
CA ALA A 161 -10.76 8.80 -17.43
C ALA A 161 -11.77 9.67 -16.65
N TYR A 162 -11.28 10.52 -15.75
CA TYR A 162 -12.11 11.48 -15.01
C TYR A 162 -12.74 12.53 -15.92
N LEU A 163 -11.96 13.10 -16.84
CA LEU A 163 -12.46 14.09 -17.79
C LEU A 163 -13.48 13.48 -18.76
N ASP A 164 -13.25 12.25 -19.21
CA ASP A 164 -14.18 11.52 -20.07
C ASP A 164 -15.53 11.29 -19.37
N VAL A 165 -15.52 10.89 -18.09
CA VAL A 165 -16.74 10.76 -17.29
C VAL A 165 -17.44 12.11 -17.12
N CYS A 166 -16.68 13.19 -16.85
CA CYS A 166 -17.28 14.52 -16.70
C CYS A 166 -17.85 15.06 -18.02
N GLU A 167 -17.24 14.75 -19.15
CA GLU A 167 -17.72 15.14 -20.48
C GLU A 167 -19.06 14.50 -20.81
N VAL A 168 -19.21 13.20 -20.52
CA VAL A 168 -20.50 12.50 -20.70
C VAL A 168 -21.60 13.13 -19.83
N LEU A 169 -21.28 13.52 -18.58
CA LEU A 169 -22.26 13.98 -17.61
C LEU A 169 -22.65 15.47 -17.73
N VAL A 170 -21.69 16.38 -18.04
CA VAL A 170 -21.95 17.84 -18.07
C VAL A 170 -21.66 18.48 -19.43
N LYS A 171 -21.17 17.72 -20.40
CA LYS A 171 -20.80 18.22 -21.74
C LYS A 171 -19.81 19.41 -21.70
N CYS A 172 -18.96 19.48 -20.67
CA CYS A 172 -18.00 20.59 -20.52
C CYS A 172 -16.62 20.10 -20.04
N ARG A 173 -15.97 19.30 -20.89
CA ARG A 173 -14.62 18.76 -20.63
C ARG A 173 -13.60 19.86 -20.33
N GLN A 174 -13.62 20.92 -21.13
CA GLN A 174 -12.62 22.00 -21.09
C GLN A 174 -12.61 22.76 -19.77
N ALA A 175 -13.78 23.16 -19.25
CA ALA A 175 -13.85 23.88 -17.98
C ALA A 175 -13.39 23.02 -16.80
N VAL A 176 -13.71 21.72 -16.80
CA VAL A 176 -13.25 20.78 -15.77
C VAL A 176 -11.74 20.56 -15.87
N ALA A 177 -11.20 20.44 -17.09
CA ALA A 177 -9.77 20.32 -17.34
C ALA A 177 -8.99 21.54 -16.85
N ALA A 178 -9.44 22.76 -17.20
CA ALA A 178 -8.82 24.00 -16.76
C ALA A 178 -8.79 24.13 -15.23
N ARG A 179 -9.90 23.80 -14.56
CA ARG A 179 -9.95 23.79 -13.09
C ARG A 179 -8.95 22.80 -12.47
N LEU A 180 -8.79 21.63 -13.08
CA LEU A 180 -7.84 20.62 -12.60
C LEU A 180 -6.39 21.08 -12.83
N GLU A 181 -6.10 21.72 -13.96
CA GLU A 181 -4.79 22.27 -14.27
C GLU A 181 -4.36 23.37 -13.29
N VAL A 182 -5.27 24.27 -12.92
CA VAL A 182 -5.00 25.29 -11.89
C VAL A 182 -4.62 24.62 -10.56
N GLN A 183 -5.30 23.54 -10.17
CA GLN A 183 -4.98 22.80 -8.95
C GLN A 183 -3.64 22.05 -9.03
N GLU A 184 -3.32 21.48 -10.20
CA GLU A 184 -2.04 20.82 -10.43
C GLU A 184 -0.87 21.81 -10.43
N ALA A 185 -1.07 22.98 -11.04
CA ALA A 185 -0.10 24.06 -11.09
C ALA A 185 0.17 24.65 -9.70
N ALA A 186 -0.89 24.88 -8.91
CA ALA A 186 -0.74 25.34 -7.53
C ALA A 186 0.09 24.39 -6.65
N ARG A 187 0.18 23.11 -7.02
CA ARG A 187 0.92 22.08 -6.27
C ARG A 187 2.29 21.76 -6.88
N SER A 188 2.68 22.32 -8.03
CA SER A 188 3.90 21.93 -8.76
C SER A 188 5.17 22.08 -7.93
N LEU A 189 5.40 23.27 -7.36
CA LEU A 189 6.59 23.57 -6.55
C LEU A 189 6.71 22.64 -5.33
N GLU A 190 5.59 22.40 -4.64
CA GLU A 190 5.57 21.50 -3.48
C GLU A 190 5.79 20.03 -3.89
N ARG A 191 5.35 19.61 -5.08
CA ARG A 191 5.63 18.27 -5.62
C ARG A 191 7.12 18.09 -5.91
N GLU A 192 7.75 19.09 -6.52
CA GLU A 192 9.18 19.06 -6.85
C GLU A 192 10.01 18.95 -5.57
N ALA A 193 9.75 19.81 -4.59
CA ALA A 193 10.40 19.76 -3.29
C ALA A 193 10.15 18.43 -2.54
N GLU A 194 8.92 17.89 -2.58
CA GLU A 194 8.62 16.57 -1.98
C GLU A 194 9.37 15.44 -2.68
N THR A 195 9.51 15.51 -4.00
CA THR A 195 10.23 14.53 -4.82
C THR A 195 11.72 14.58 -4.53
N GLU A 196 12.30 15.78 -4.48
CA GLU A 196 13.71 15.97 -4.15
C GLU A 196 14.06 15.48 -2.74
N ARG A 197 13.26 15.88 -1.72
CA ARG A 197 13.43 15.38 -0.34
C ARG A 197 13.40 13.86 -0.28
N ARG A 198 12.52 13.22 -1.06
CA ARG A 198 12.47 11.75 -1.13
C ARG A 198 13.71 11.16 -1.80
N ILE A 199 14.20 11.75 -2.88
CA ILE A 199 15.44 11.31 -3.55
C ILE A 199 16.61 11.39 -2.56
N GLN A 200 16.75 12.50 -1.84
CA GLN A 200 17.79 12.68 -0.82
C GLN A 200 17.70 11.62 0.29
N LEU A 201 16.50 11.30 0.77
CA LEU A 201 16.29 10.22 1.75
C LEU A 201 16.65 8.83 1.20
N LEU A 202 16.30 8.55 -0.05
CA LEU A 202 16.62 7.27 -0.69
C LEU A 202 18.13 7.10 -0.86
N LEU A 203 18.83 8.14 -1.32
CA LEU A 203 20.29 8.15 -1.42
C LEU A 203 20.94 7.94 -0.05
N SER A 204 20.46 8.67 0.98
CA SER A 204 20.95 8.52 2.35
C SER A 204 20.77 7.10 2.89
N ASN A 205 19.60 6.49 2.66
CA ASN A 205 19.32 5.12 3.09
C ASN A 205 20.17 4.10 2.32
N TRP A 206 20.38 4.31 1.02
CA TRP A 206 21.24 3.46 0.21
C TRP A 206 22.68 3.52 0.68
N SER A 207 23.23 4.71 0.95
CA SER A 207 24.58 4.89 1.50
C SER A 207 24.75 4.21 2.87
N ARG A 208 23.73 4.27 3.75
CA ARG A 208 23.75 3.55 5.03
C ARG A 208 23.76 2.04 4.82
N SER A 209 22.92 1.52 3.93
CA SER A 209 22.82 0.09 3.63
C SER A 209 24.12 -0.45 3.03
N THR A 210 24.73 0.29 2.10
CA THR A 210 26.03 -0.11 1.52
C THR A 210 27.16 -0.04 2.55
N ALA A 211 27.18 0.97 3.41
CA ALA A 211 28.14 1.04 4.52
C ALA A 211 27.99 -0.13 5.50
N GLN A 212 26.75 -0.49 5.86
CA GLN A 212 26.47 -1.65 6.72
C GLN A 212 26.93 -2.96 6.08
N ARG A 213 26.68 -3.16 4.78
CA ARG A 213 27.15 -4.35 4.05
C ARG A 213 28.68 -4.43 4.06
N LYS A 214 29.38 -3.34 3.72
CA LYS A 214 30.85 -3.29 3.78
C LYS A 214 31.39 -3.57 5.18
N ALA A 215 30.74 -3.05 6.22
CA ALA A 215 31.14 -3.31 7.61
C ALA A 215 30.91 -4.78 8.01
N HIS A 216 29.84 -5.41 7.52
CA HIS A 216 29.59 -6.83 7.73
C HIS A 216 30.65 -7.69 7.01
N GLU A 217 30.91 -7.40 5.73
CA GLU A 217 31.94 -8.08 4.93
C GLU A 217 33.33 -7.96 5.58
N ALA A 218 33.68 -6.77 6.09
CA ALA A 218 34.95 -6.56 6.81
C ALA A 218 35.03 -7.37 8.11
N ARG A 219 33.91 -7.51 8.85
CA ARG A 219 33.86 -8.33 10.08
C ARG A 219 34.02 -9.82 9.76
N ASP A 220 33.38 -10.29 8.71
CA ASP A 220 33.51 -11.69 8.27
C ASP A 220 34.94 -11.97 7.82
N ALA A 221 35.54 -11.09 7.01
CA ALA A 221 36.94 -11.19 6.60
C ALA A 221 37.91 -11.20 7.80
N ALA A 222 37.69 -10.34 8.80
CA ALA A 222 38.49 -10.31 10.02
C ALA A 222 38.34 -11.61 10.84
N ARG A 223 37.14 -12.18 10.91
CA ARG A 223 36.86 -13.45 11.58
C ARG A 223 37.56 -14.61 10.88
N ASP A 224 37.53 -14.65 9.56
CA ASP A 224 38.20 -15.68 8.76
C ASP A 224 39.72 -15.58 8.86
N ALA A 225 40.28 -14.36 8.83
CA ALA A 225 41.70 -14.14 9.06
C ALA A 225 42.14 -14.60 10.46
N ALA A 226 41.35 -14.30 11.50
CA ALA A 226 41.62 -14.75 12.85
C ALA A 226 41.55 -16.28 12.99
N LYS A 227 40.59 -16.92 12.31
CA LYS A 227 40.47 -18.39 12.26
C LYS A 227 41.67 -19.01 11.56
N SER A 228 42.05 -18.51 10.38
CA SER A 228 43.23 -18.98 9.65
C SER A 228 44.51 -18.87 10.49
N LYS A 229 44.72 -17.73 11.17
CA LYS A 229 45.85 -17.54 12.09
C LYS A 229 45.82 -18.56 13.24
N ARG A 230 44.65 -18.82 13.83
CA ARG A 230 44.49 -19.81 14.92
C ARG A 230 44.81 -21.22 14.42
N ASP A 231 44.34 -21.59 13.24
CA ASP A 231 44.55 -22.92 12.68
C ASP A 231 46.02 -23.12 12.27
N HIS A 232 46.67 -22.10 11.72
CA HIS A 232 48.12 -22.10 11.50
C HIS A 232 48.89 -22.34 12.80
N TRP A 233 48.61 -21.60 13.89
CA TRP A 233 49.27 -21.79 15.17
C TRP A 233 49.06 -23.18 15.79
N LYS A 234 47.88 -23.79 15.57
CA LYS A 234 47.63 -25.17 16.00
C LYS A 234 48.53 -26.15 15.23
N GLU A 235 48.64 -25.98 13.92
CA GLU A 235 49.49 -26.80 13.06
C GLU A 235 50.97 -26.67 13.46
N THR A 236 51.47 -25.44 13.66
CA THR A 236 52.85 -25.21 14.10
C THR A 236 53.13 -25.85 15.46
N ARG A 237 52.21 -25.73 16.43
CA ARG A 237 52.35 -26.40 17.74
C ARG A 237 52.33 -27.92 17.63
N ALA A 238 51.52 -28.49 16.74
CA ALA A 238 51.49 -29.92 16.51
C ALA A 238 52.83 -30.42 15.95
N LYS A 239 53.42 -29.69 14.98
CA LYS A 239 54.76 -29.97 14.44
C LYS A 239 55.84 -29.90 15.51
N MET A 240 55.90 -28.81 16.27
CA MET A 240 56.86 -28.67 17.38
C MET A 240 56.73 -29.79 18.42
N ARG A 241 55.51 -30.20 18.78
CA ARG A 241 55.30 -31.33 19.70
C ARG A 241 55.82 -32.64 19.12
N HIS A 242 55.54 -32.89 17.84
CA HIS A 242 56.02 -34.09 17.15
C HIS A 242 57.55 -34.15 17.12
N GLU A 243 58.21 -33.06 16.72
CA GLU A 243 59.67 -32.93 16.71
C GLU A 243 60.28 -33.17 18.11
N LEU A 244 59.69 -32.58 19.16
CA LEU A 244 60.13 -32.80 20.54
C LEU A 244 59.96 -34.27 20.97
N THR A 245 58.83 -34.91 20.64
CA THR A 245 58.60 -36.32 20.98
C THR A 245 59.55 -37.27 20.24
N CYS A 246 59.87 -36.99 18.98
CA CYS A 246 60.84 -37.76 18.21
C CYS A 246 62.26 -37.56 18.74
N GLY A 247 62.68 -36.32 18.98
CA GLY A 247 64.02 -36.03 19.51
C GLY A 247 64.26 -36.61 20.93
N MET A 248 63.23 -36.67 21.78
CA MET A 248 63.34 -37.35 23.08
C MET A 248 63.43 -38.87 22.96
N ALA A 249 62.81 -39.48 21.94
CA ALA A 249 62.95 -40.91 21.68
C ALA A 249 64.39 -41.28 21.30
N ASP A 250 65.06 -40.42 20.54
CA ASP A 250 66.47 -40.60 20.19
C ASP A 250 67.40 -40.49 21.42
N ILE A 251 67.13 -39.56 22.34
CA ILE A 251 67.91 -39.40 23.57
C ILE A 251 67.70 -40.56 24.56
N LEU A 252 66.48 -41.10 24.66
CA LEU A 252 66.17 -42.21 25.57
C LEU A 252 66.48 -43.59 24.97
N GLY A 253 66.62 -43.69 23.65
CA GLY A 253 66.94 -44.92 22.93
C GLY A 253 68.40 -45.39 23.08
N GLU A 254 69.34 -44.51 23.45
CA GLU A 254 70.76 -44.88 23.62
C GLU A 254 71.09 -45.54 24.97
N GLY A 255 70.12 -45.67 25.90
CA GLY A 255 70.34 -46.29 27.23
C GLY A 255 69.99 -47.78 27.35
N GLY A 256 69.46 -48.41 26.30
CA GLY A 256 68.78 -49.71 26.37
C GLY A 256 69.57 -50.92 25.87
N GLY A 257 70.90 -50.90 25.91
CA GLY A 257 71.75 -52.06 25.61
C GLY A 257 71.76 -53.13 26.73
N GLY A 258 70.59 -53.55 27.20
CA GLY A 258 70.43 -54.57 28.23
C GLY A 258 70.16 -55.95 27.62
N LYS A 259 71.18 -56.81 27.58
CA LYS A 259 71.13 -58.23 27.22
C LYS A 259 69.93 -58.94 27.86
N SER A 260 69.12 -59.64 27.07
CA SER A 260 68.19 -60.69 27.51
C SER A 260 68.15 -61.74 26.39
N SER A 261 69.07 -62.70 26.44
CA SER A 261 68.86 -64.05 27.00
C SER A 261 67.96 -64.92 26.12
N GLU A 262 68.61 -65.72 25.28
CA GLU A 262 68.04 -66.89 24.62
C GLU A 262 67.27 -67.78 25.60
N ARG A 263 66.06 -68.19 25.22
CA ARG A 263 65.50 -69.48 25.63
C ARG A 263 64.88 -70.16 24.42
N ALA A 264 65.43 -71.35 24.16
CA ALA A 264 65.18 -72.26 23.06
C ALA A 264 63.82 -73.00 23.21
N PRO A 265 63.40 -73.77 22.19
CA PRO A 265 62.04 -74.23 22.01
C PRO A 265 61.75 -75.58 22.71
N SER A 266 60.46 -75.86 22.91
CA SER A 266 59.88 -77.20 22.95
C SER A 266 58.45 -77.11 22.41
#